data_AF-A0A161X7Z5-F1
#
_entry.id   AF-A0A161X7Z5-F1
#
_cell.length_a   1.000
_cell.length_b   1.000
_cell.length_c   1.000
_cell.angle_alpha   90.00
_cell.angle_beta   90.00
_cell.angle_gamma   90.00
#
_symmetry.space_group_name_H-M   'P 1'
#
loop_
_entity.id
_entity.type
_entity.pdbx_description
1 polymer ?
#
loop_
_entity_poly.entity_id
_entity_poly.type
_entity_poly.pdbx_seq_one_letter_code
_entity_poly.pdbx_strand_id
1 'polypeptide(L)'
;MSRSLEECDAILDLACDCPAMSVVRTRWYGPNAGRRFRECAEEECGFHKWVDEEPSPRTLEIIKELLERDGKHLDQARRRRDRLVAWYEARLAAEKEKHQNTFVGLDLLCDVIKDMTLETQLPGDADPVYQDSEDSD
;
A
#
# COMPACT_ATOMS: atom_id res chain seq x y z
N MET A 1 -4.77 17.79 -58.72
CA MET A 1 -5.87 16.81 -58.66
C MET A 1 -6.82 17.27 -57.57
N SER A 2 -8.05 17.65 -57.91
CA SER A 2 -9.07 18.08 -56.96
C SER A 2 -9.54 16.87 -56.14
N ARG A 3 -9.59 17.00 -54.82
CA ARG A 3 -10.26 16.03 -53.94
C ARG A 3 -11.76 16.00 -54.27
N SER A 4 -12.39 14.85 -54.07
CA SER A 4 -13.85 14.76 -54.16
C SER A 4 -14.51 15.55 -53.01
N LEU A 5 -15.78 15.92 -53.15
CA LEU A 5 -16.52 16.57 -52.06
C LEU A 5 -16.59 15.67 -50.81
N GLU A 6 -16.75 14.36 -51.00
CA GLU A 6 -16.78 13.37 -49.92
C GLU A 6 -15.45 13.32 -49.14
N GLU A 7 -14.32 13.46 -49.83
CA GLU A 7 -12.99 13.52 -49.21
C GLU A 7 -12.80 14.81 -48.39
N CYS A 8 -13.35 15.93 -48.87
CA CYS A 8 -13.30 17.20 -48.14
C CYS A 8 -14.18 17.16 -46.88
N ASP A 9 -15.39 16.59 -46.98
CA ASP A 9 -16.30 16.43 -45.84
C ASP A 9 -15.70 15.52 -44.77
N ALA A 10 -15.07 14.41 -45.18
CA ALA A 10 -14.38 13.51 -44.28
C ALA A 10 -13.22 14.18 -43.53
N ILE A 11 -12.53 15.15 -44.14
CA ILE A 11 -11.43 15.89 -43.49
C ILE A 11 -11.97 16.91 -42.50
N LEU A 12 -13.04 17.62 -42.86
CA LEU A 12 -13.69 18.57 -41.95
C LEU A 12 -14.23 17.87 -40.70
N ASP A 13 -14.72 16.64 -40.85
CA ASP A 13 -15.17 15.80 -39.74
C ASP A 13 -14.07 15.40 -38.73
N LEU A 14 -12.81 15.58 -39.11
CA LEU A 14 -11.62 15.28 -38.30
C LEU A 14 -10.94 16.54 -37.73
N ALA A 15 -11.29 17.74 -38.20
CA ALA A 15 -10.72 19.00 -37.73
C ALA A 15 -11.41 19.50 -36.44
N CYS A 16 -10.71 20.27 -35.60
CA CYS A 16 -11.37 21.09 -34.55
C CYS A 16 -11.80 22.43 -35.17
N ASP A 17 -12.47 23.28 -34.38
CA ASP A 17 -12.82 24.65 -34.80
C ASP A 17 -11.59 25.58 -34.95
N CYS A 18 -10.41 25.15 -34.49
CA CYS A 18 -9.11 25.73 -34.78
C CYS A 18 -8.55 25.23 -36.12
N PRO A 19 -7.51 25.87 -36.68
CA PRO A 19 -6.78 25.38 -37.86
C PRO A 19 -5.88 24.14 -37.55
N ALA A 20 -6.36 23.22 -36.71
CA ALA A 20 -5.65 22.02 -36.28
C ALA A 20 -6.56 20.78 -36.31
N MET A 21 -5.94 19.61 -36.43
CA MET A 21 -6.66 18.33 -36.40
C MET A 21 -7.07 17.98 -34.97
N SER A 22 -8.27 17.42 -34.81
CA SER A 22 -8.70 16.88 -33.51
C SER A 22 -7.95 15.60 -33.15
N VAL A 23 -7.83 15.33 -31.85
CA VAL A 23 -7.28 14.08 -31.32
C VAL A 23 -8.39 13.19 -30.79
N VAL A 24 -8.22 11.88 -30.89
CA VAL A 24 -9.17 10.91 -30.33
C VAL A 24 -8.77 10.57 -28.90
N ARG A 25 -9.68 10.77 -27.95
CA ARG A 25 -9.55 10.33 -26.55
C ARG A 25 -10.67 9.36 -26.19
N THR A 26 -10.48 8.62 -25.10
CA THR A 26 -11.47 7.66 -24.58
C THR A 26 -11.99 8.13 -23.24
N ARG A 27 -13.31 8.12 -23.05
CA ARG A 27 -13.89 8.41 -21.75
C ARG A 27 -13.83 7.19 -20.86
N TRP A 28 -13.40 7.35 -19.61
CA TRP A 28 -13.18 6.22 -18.69
C TRP A 28 -14.23 6.08 -17.58
N TYR A 29 -15.22 6.98 -17.53
CA TYR A 29 -16.17 7.05 -16.42
C TYR A 29 -17.60 7.40 -16.88
N GLY A 30 -18.57 6.99 -16.07
CA GLY A 30 -19.99 7.27 -16.27
C GLY A 30 -20.62 6.46 -17.42
N PRO A 31 -21.77 6.89 -17.94
CA PRO A 31 -22.53 6.14 -18.96
C PRO A 31 -21.86 6.11 -20.33
N ASN A 32 -20.77 6.85 -20.54
CA ASN A 32 -20.00 6.83 -21.79
C ASN A 32 -18.61 6.21 -21.58
N ALA A 33 -18.41 5.42 -20.51
CA ALA A 33 -17.15 4.73 -20.27
C ALA A 33 -16.82 3.78 -21.43
N GLY A 34 -15.58 3.83 -21.90
CA GLY A 34 -15.09 3.10 -23.08
C GLY A 34 -15.37 3.77 -24.43
N ARG A 35 -16.22 4.81 -24.48
CA ARG A 35 -16.59 5.48 -25.73
C ARG A 35 -15.53 6.49 -26.16
N ARG A 36 -15.16 6.48 -27.44
CA ARG A 36 -14.18 7.43 -28.00
C ARG A 36 -14.84 8.71 -28.49
N PHE A 37 -14.16 9.81 -28.28
CA PHE A 37 -14.54 11.13 -28.76
C PHE A 37 -13.31 11.84 -29.33
N ARG A 38 -13.56 12.82 -30.19
CA ARG A 38 -12.59 13.77 -30.71
C ARG A 38 -12.66 15.03 -29.91
N GLU A 39 -11.51 15.60 -29.60
CA GLU A 39 -11.42 16.92 -29.00
C GLU A 39 -10.21 17.71 -29.51
N CYS A 40 -10.18 18.99 -29.16
CA CYS A 40 -9.02 19.84 -29.42
C CYS A 40 -7.78 19.29 -28.71
N ALA A 41 -6.65 19.19 -29.41
CA ALA A 41 -5.38 18.79 -28.79
C ALA A 41 -4.93 19.77 -27.70
N GLU A 42 -5.12 21.07 -27.95
CA GLU A 42 -4.71 22.19 -27.08
C GLU A 42 -5.83 22.68 -26.14
N GLU A 43 -7.04 22.09 -26.24
CA GLU A 43 -8.21 22.44 -25.40
C GLU A 43 -8.67 23.91 -25.50
N GLU A 44 -8.22 24.65 -26.53
CA GLU A 44 -8.55 26.07 -26.72
C GLU A 44 -9.94 26.31 -27.33
N CYS A 45 -10.35 25.47 -28.29
CA CYS A 45 -11.58 25.68 -29.08
C CYS A 45 -12.84 25.08 -28.42
N GLY A 46 -12.68 24.19 -27.44
CA GLY A 46 -13.80 23.46 -26.83
C GLY A 46 -14.46 22.42 -27.75
N PHE A 47 -13.91 22.15 -28.94
CA PHE A 47 -14.42 21.15 -29.87
C PHE A 47 -14.55 19.78 -29.20
N HIS A 48 -15.71 19.15 -29.35
CA HIS A 48 -15.99 17.81 -28.86
C HIS A 48 -16.97 17.10 -29.79
N LYS A 49 -16.60 15.92 -30.32
CA LYS A 49 -17.46 15.09 -31.18
C LYS A 49 -17.30 13.61 -30.86
N TRP A 50 -18.40 12.88 -30.66
CA TRP A 50 -18.33 11.44 -30.45
C TRP A 50 -17.88 10.71 -31.73
N VAL A 51 -16.96 9.75 -31.59
CA VAL A 51 -16.49 8.88 -32.68
C VAL A 51 -17.37 7.63 -32.76
N ASP A 52 -17.61 7.01 -31.61
CA ASP A 52 -18.41 5.80 -31.52
C ASP A 52 -19.87 6.15 -31.23
N GLU A 53 -20.78 5.25 -31.59
CA GLU A 53 -22.20 5.34 -31.22
C GLU A 53 -22.39 5.29 -29.70
N GLU A 54 -23.56 5.74 -29.24
CA GLU A 54 -23.89 5.66 -27.83
C GLU A 54 -24.06 4.19 -27.39
N PRO A 55 -23.50 3.79 -26.22
CA PRO A 55 -23.67 2.44 -25.74
C PRO A 55 -25.15 2.11 -25.55
N SER A 56 -25.56 0.92 -26.00
CA SER A 56 -26.92 0.45 -25.80
C SER A 56 -27.23 0.25 -24.31
N PRO A 57 -28.51 0.33 -23.89
CA PRO A 57 -28.90 0.08 -22.50
C PRO A 57 -28.37 -1.26 -21.97
N ARG A 58 -28.42 -2.32 -22.79
CA ARG A 58 -27.85 -3.63 -22.47
C ARG A 58 -26.34 -3.56 -22.19
N THR A 59 -25.59 -2.77 -22.95
CA THR A 59 -24.15 -2.60 -22.73
C THR A 59 -23.88 -1.94 -21.38
N LEU A 60 -24.67 -0.93 -21.03
CA LEU A 60 -24.56 -0.23 -19.73
C LEU A 60 -24.88 -1.16 -18.56
N GLU A 61 -25.90 -2.00 -18.70
CA GLU A 61 -26.24 -3.02 -17.71
C GLU A 61 -25.10 -4.02 -17.49
N ILE A 62 -24.51 -4.54 -18.58
CA ILE A 62 -23.36 -5.44 -18.51
C ILE A 62 -22.17 -4.77 -17.83
N ILE A 63 -21.84 -3.52 -18.19
CA ILE A 63 -20.73 -2.77 -17.57
C ILE A 63 -20.98 -2.65 -16.06
N LYS A 64 -22.20 -2.32 -15.65
CA LYS A 64 -22.56 -2.21 -14.23
C LYS A 64 -22.38 -3.54 -13.49
N GLU A 65 -22.89 -4.64 -14.03
CA GLU A 65 -22.74 -5.97 -13.43
C GLU A 65 -21.27 -6.39 -13.30
N LEU A 66 -20.44 -6.09 -14.31
CA LEU A 66 -19.01 -6.37 -14.28
C LEU A 66 -18.29 -5.58 -13.19
N LEU A 67 -18.58 -4.28 -13.06
CA LEU A 67 -18.01 -3.44 -12.01
C LEU A 67 -18.40 -3.92 -10.61
N GLU A 68 -19.66 -4.29 -10.40
CA GLU A 68 -20.12 -4.84 -9.13
C GLU A 68 -19.44 -6.17 -8.79
N ARG A 69 -19.24 -7.03 -9.79
CA ARG A 69 -18.54 -8.30 -9.62
C ARG A 69 -17.06 -8.09 -9.28
N ASP A 70 -16.38 -7.20 -9.99
CA ASP A 70 -14.97 -6.88 -9.73
C ASP A 70 -14.78 -6.31 -8.32
N GLY A 71 -15.66 -5.39 -7.90
CA GLY A 71 -15.68 -4.87 -6.53
C GLY A 71 -15.79 -5.97 -5.48
N LYS A 72 -16.68 -6.95 -5.67
CA LYS A 72 -16.80 -8.12 -4.77
C LYS A 72 -15.51 -8.95 -4.73
N HIS A 73 -14.84 -9.14 -5.86
CA HIS A 73 -13.57 -9.88 -5.89
C HIS A 73 -12.45 -9.14 -5.16
N LEU A 74 -12.34 -7.82 -5.37
CA LEU A 74 -11.39 -6.97 -4.66
C LEU A 74 -11.62 -6.98 -3.15
N ASP A 75 -12.89 -6.91 -2.73
CA ASP A 75 -13.26 -7.01 -1.30
C ASP A 75 -12.91 -8.37 -0.70
N GLN A 76 -13.14 -9.46 -1.43
CA GLN A 76 -12.73 -10.79 -0.99
C GLN A 76 -11.22 -10.90 -0.84
N ALA A 77 -10.45 -10.38 -1.80
CA ALA A 77 -8.99 -10.37 -1.75
C ALA A 77 -8.49 -9.53 -0.55
N ARG A 78 -9.07 -8.35 -0.33
CA ARG A 78 -8.80 -7.50 0.83
C ARG A 78 -9.05 -8.25 2.13
N ARG A 79 -10.22 -8.88 2.30
CA ARG A 79 -10.55 -9.67 3.50
C ARG A 79 -9.57 -10.81 3.75
N ARG A 80 -9.11 -11.51 2.69
CA ARG A 80 -8.10 -12.57 2.81
C ARG A 80 -6.76 -12.01 3.30
N ARG A 81 -6.32 -10.89 2.71
CA ARG A 81 -5.10 -10.19 3.14
C ARG A 81 -5.21 -9.74 4.60
N ASP A 82 -6.31 -9.10 4.97
CA ASP A 82 -6.49 -8.55 6.32
C ASP A 82 -6.52 -9.68 7.38
N ARG A 83 -7.14 -10.84 7.06
CA ARG A 83 -7.05 -12.05 7.90
C ARG A 83 -5.63 -12.56 8.07
N LEU A 84 -4.84 -12.56 6.99
CA LEU A 84 -3.46 -13.00 7.04
C LEU A 84 -2.61 -12.07 7.90
N VAL A 85 -2.77 -10.76 7.73
CA VAL A 85 -2.09 -9.74 8.54
C VAL A 85 -2.44 -9.91 10.01
N ALA A 86 -3.73 -10.00 10.36
CA ALA A 86 -4.18 -10.21 11.73
C ALA A 86 -3.60 -11.50 12.34
N TRP A 87 -3.52 -12.59 11.56
CA TRP A 87 -2.90 -13.83 12.00
C TRP A 87 -1.40 -13.66 12.30
N TYR A 88 -0.65 -12.98 11.43
CA TYR A 88 0.77 -12.71 11.65
C TYR A 88 1.01 -11.83 12.88
N GLU A 89 0.21 -10.78 13.04
CA GLU A 89 0.29 -9.88 14.19
C GLU A 89 0.02 -10.62 15.50
N ALA A 90 -1.05 -11.44 15.56
CA ALA A 90 -1.36 -12.25 16.72
C ALA A 90 -0.25 -13.24 17.05
N ARG A 91 0.33 -13.89 16.02
CA ARG A 91 1.43 -14.84 16.22
C ARG A 91 2.69 -14.12 16.71
N LEU A 92 3.00 -12.95 16.16
CA LEU A 92 4.14 -12.14 16.61
C LEU A 92 3.94 -11.66 18.05
N ALA A 93 2.73 -11.26 18.43
CA ALA A 93 2.41 -10.86 19.79
C ALA A 93 2.60 -12.03 20.78
N ALA A 94 2.08 -13.22 20.44
CA ALA A 94 2.25 -14.42 21.27
C ALA A 94 3.73 -14.81 21.41
N GLU A 95 4.53 -14.71 20.35
CA GLU A 95 5.97 -14.95 20.46
C GLU A 95 6.66 -13.90 21.33
N LYS A 96 6.34 -12.60 21.17
CA LYS A 96 6.89 -11.55 22.05
C LYS A 96 6.57 -11.80 23.52
N GLU A 97 5.34 -12.21 23.82
CA GLU A 97 4.90 -12.54 25.18
C GLU A 97 5.70 -13.72 25.75
N LYS A 98 5.90 -14.80 24.98
CA LYS A 98 6.76 -15.93 25.42
C LYS A 98 8.19 -15.48 25.73
N HIS A 99 8.80 -14.69 24.85
CA HIS A 99 10.17 -14.19 25.05
C HIS A 99 10.25 -13.28 26.28
N GLN A 100 9.26 -12.40 26.47
CA GLN A 100 9.17 -11.53 27.64
C GLN A 100 9.02 -12.34 28.93
N ASN A 101 8.14 -13.34 28.95
CA ASN A 101 7.97 -14.22 30.11
C ASN A 101 9.25 -15.01 30.43
N THR A 102 9.96 -15.47 29.41
CA THR A 102 11.26 -16.14 29.58
C THR A 102 12.30 -15.20 30.18
N PHE A 103 12.38 -13.97 29.67
CA PHE A 103 13.30 -12.95 30.17
C PHE A 103 13.00 -12.56 31.62
N VAL A 104 11.72 -12.36 31.97
CA VAL A 104 11.30 -12.08 33.36
C VAL A 104 11.64 -13.24 34.30
N GLY A 105 11.45 -14.49 33.87
CA GLY A 105 11.84 -15.66 34.67
C GLY A 105 13.34 -15.72 34.93
N LEU A 106 14.17 -15.40 33.94
CA LEU A 106 15.62 -15.33 34.09
C LEU A 106 16.05 -14.21 35.03
N ASP A 107 15.42 -13.04 34.94
CA ASP A 107 15.70 -11.88 35.80
C ASP A 107 15.41 -12.19 37.28
N LEU A 108 14.25 -12.82 37.55
CA LEU A 108 13.89 -13.29 38.90
C LEU A 108 14.90 -14.30 39.46
N LEU A 109 15.39 -15.23 38.63
CA LEU A 109 16.42 -16.18 39.06
C LEU A 109 17.75 -15.48 39.38
N CYS A 110 18.13 -14.47 38.59
CA CYS A 110 19.30 -13.65 38.89
C CYS A 110 19.16 -12.93 40.24
N ASP A 111 17.99 -12.41 40.57
CA ASP A 111 17.75 -11.75 41.85
C ASP A 111 17.80 -12.74 43.03
N VAL A 112 17.20 -13.92 42.91
CA VAL A 112 17.31 -14.99 43.92
C VAL A 112 18.77 -15.39 44.15
N ILE A 113 19.56 -15.53 43.08
CA ILE A 113 20.98 -15.88 43.18
C ILE A 113 21.75 -14.76 43.91
N LYS A 114 21.47 -13.49 43.60
CA LYS A 114 22.09 -12.36 44.31
C LYS A 114 21.79 -12.42 45.80
N ASP A 115 20.52 -12.62 46.18
CA ASP A 115 20.10 -12.70 47.57
C ASP A 115 20.81 -13.86 48.30
N MET A 116 20.86 -15.05 47.68
CA MET A 116 21.60 -16.19 48.23
C MET A 116 23.09 -15.89 48.41
N THR A 117 23.74 -15.21 47.46
CA THR A 117 25.15 -14.82 47.58
C THR A 117 25.40 -13.73 48.63
N LEU A 118 24.45 -12.83 48.86
CA LEU A 118 24.54 -11.82 49.92
C LEU A 118 24.35 -12.47 51.30
N GLU A 119 23.48 -13.48 51.41
CA GLU A 119 23.26 -14.23 52.66
C GLU A 119 24.42 -15.19 53.01
N THR A 120 25.17 -15.67 52.00
CA THR A 120 26.35 -16.54 52.22
C THR A 120 27.64 -15.78 52.52
N GLN A 121 27.64 -14.45 52.48
CA GLN A 121 28.75 -13.65 53.02
C GLN A 121 28.77 -13.78 54.55
N LEU A 122 29.48 -14.80 55.04
CA LEU A 122 29.88 -14.92 56.43
C LEU A 122 30.60 -13.63 56.88
N PRO A 123 30.37 -13.13 58.11
CA PRO A 123 31.10 -11.99 58.63
C PRO A 123 32.52 -12.45 58.99
N GLY A 124 33.45 -12.26 58.06
CA GLY A 124 34.86 -12.46 58.34
C GLY A 124 35.63 -13.04 57.17
N ASP A 125 35.97 -12.20 56.21
CA ASP A 125 37.32 -12.19 55.68
C ASP A 125 37.87 -10.81 56.01
N ALA A 126 38.57 -10.73 57.14
CA ALA A 126 39.40 -9.59 57.45
C ALA A 126 40.41 -9.43 56.31
N ASP A 127 40.46 -8.25 55.70
CA ASP A 127 41.59 -7.86 54.85
C ASP A 127 42.88 -8.23 55.57
N PRO A 128 43.82 -8.96 54.94
CA PRO A 128 45.13 -9.16 55.55
C PRO A 128 45.77 -7.78 55.65
N VAL A 129 45.80 -7.24 56.87
CA VAL A 129 46.60 -6.08 57.24
C VAL A 129 48.05 -6.46 56.95
N TYR A 130 48.56 -5.98 55.82
CA TYR A 130 49.98 -6.00 55.52
C TYR A 130 50.65 -5.09 56.56
N GLN A 131 51.24 -5.70 57.58
CA GLN A 131 52.21 -5.01 58.43
C GLN A 131 53.48 -4.88 57.61
N ASP A 132 53.73 -3.68 57.08
CA ASP A 132 55.05 -3.27 56.62
C ASP A 132 55.98 -3.31 57.84
N SER A 133 56.77 -4.38 57.93
CA SER A 133 57.93 -4.45 58.81
C SER A 133 58.95 -3.43 58.32
N GLU A 134 59.13 -2.37 59.11
CA GLU A 134 60.35 -1.58 59.11
C GLU A 134 61.51 -2.53 59.42
N ASP A 135 62.31 -2.88 58.40
CA ASP A 135 63.64 -3.43 58.58
C ASP A 135 64.66 -2.38 58.14
N SER A 136 65.50 -2.06 59.12
CA SER A 136 66.64 -1.15 59.06
C SER A 136 67.76 -1.72 58.18
N ASP A 137 68.38 -0.83 57.40
CA ASP A 137 69.84 -0.69 57.29
C ASP A 137 70.19 0.69 56.69
#